data_AF-A0A8T3N864-F1
#
_entry.id   AF-A0A8T3N864-F1
#
_cell.length_a   1.000
_cell.length_b   1.000
_cell.length_c   1.000
_cell.angle_alpha   90.00
_cell.angle_beta   90.00
_cell.angle_gamma   90.00
#
_symmetry.space_group_name_H-M   'P 1'
#
loop_
_entity.id
_entity.type
_entity.pdbx_description
1 polymer ?
#
loop_
_entity_poly.entity_id
_entity_poly.type
_entity_poly.pdbx_seq_one_letter_code
_entity_poly.pdbx_strand_id
1 'polypeptide(L)' 'MRHSHATQLLRQGIHPKVVSERLGHATIAITLDTYSHVLPGIQEEAALTLDATLRAIMPQA' A
#
# COMPACT_ATOMS: atom_id res chain seq x y z
N MET A 1 13.13 -15.91 -7.39
CA MET A 1 13.09 -15.27 -6.04
C MET A 1 12.62 -13.80 -6.03
N ARG A 2 12.12 -13.20 -7.14
CA ARG A 2 11.60 -11.81 -7.11
C ARG A 2 10.16 -11.72 -6.60
N HIS A 3 9.30 -12.67 -6.99
CA HIS A 3 7.89 -12.69 -6.57
C HIS A 3 7.72 -12.81 -5.06
N SER A 4 8.32 -13.83 -4.43
CA SER A 4 8.22 -14.03 -2.98
C SER A 4 8.73 -12.83 -2.18
N HIS A 5 9.80 -12.19 -2.65
CA HIS A 5 10.35 -10.99 -2.03
C HIS A 5 9.39 -9.80 -2.12
N ALA A 6 8.85 -9.54 -3.31
CA ALA A 6 7.87 -8.48 -3.54
C ALA A 6 6.62 -8.67 -2.68
N THR A 7 6.06 -9.88 -2.66
CA THR A 7 4.89 -10.22 -1.85
C THR A 7 5.15 -10.00 -0.37
N GLN A 8 6.30 -10.40 0.16
CA GLN A 8 6.62 -10.21 1.57
C GLN A 8 6.73 -8.73 1.95
N LEU A 9 7.39 -7.91 1.12
CA LEU A 9 7.51 -6.47 1.35
C LEU A 9 6.15 -5.77 1.33
N LEU A 10 5.29 -6.13 0.37
CA LEU A 10 3.95 -5.56 0.25
C LEU A 10 3.04 -5.97 1.42
N ARG A 11 3.13 -7.22 1.88
CA ARG A 11 2.42 -7.70 3.08
C ARG A 11 2.89 -7.05 4.37
N GLN A 12 4.12 -6.50 4.40
CA GLN A 12 4.64 -5.72 5.52
C GLN A 12 4.19 -4.24 5.46
N GLY A 13 3.35 -3.86 4.50
CA GLY A 13 2.87 -2.49 4.34
C GLY A 13 3.90 -1.56 3.67
N ILE A 14 4.98 -2.10 3.09
CA ILE A 14 5.94 -1.27 2.36
C ILE A 14 5.28 -0.74 1.10
N HIS A 15 5.40 0.58 0.91
CA HIS A 15 4.74 1.26 -0.19
C HIS A 15 5.16 0.68 -1.57
N PRO A 16 4.21 0.42 -2.50
CA PRO A 16 4.49 -0.22 -3.79
C PRO A 16 5.55 0.50 -4.64
N LYS A 17 5.72 1.81 -4.49
CA LYS A 17 6.79 2.58 -5.15
C LYS A 17 8.18 2.13 -4.70
N VAL A 18 8.38 1.92 -3.40
CA VAL A 18 9.65 1.48 -2.83
C VAL A 18 9.96 0.05 -3.29
N VAL A 19 8.94 -0.81 -3.31
CA VAL A 19 9.08 -2.18 -3.82
C VAL A 19 9.41 -2.18 -5.32
N SER A 20 8.77 -1.32 -6.11
CA SER A 20 9.05 -1.14 -7.55
C SER A 20 10.50 -0.75 -7.82
N GLU A 21 11.02 0.24 -7.09
CA GLU A 21 12.42 0.70 -7.21
C GLU A 21 13.41 -0.39 -6.81
N ARG A 22 13.14 -1.10 -5.71
CA ARG A 22 13.98 -2.19 -5.22
C ARG A 22 14.06 -3.38 -6.18
N LEU A 23 13.01 -3.61 -6.95
CA LEU A 23 12.95 -4.65 -7.99
C LEU A 23 13.49 -4.17 -9.34
N GLY A 24 13.75 -2.86 -9.50
CA GLY A 24 14.21 -2.27 -10.75
C GLY A 24 13.12 -2.20 -11.84
N HIS A 25 11.85 -2.10 -11.45
CA HIS A 25 10.76 -1.94 -12.41
C HIS A 25 10.77 -0.52 -13.02
N ALA A 26 10.61 -0.45 -14.34
CA ALA A 26 10.60 0.83 -15.07
C ALA A 26 9.47 1.76 -14.60
N THR A 27 8.34 1.19 -14.17
CA THR A 27 7.20 1.93 -13.66
C THR A 27 6.59 1.24 -12.45
N ILE A 28 5.92 2.03 -11.60
CA ILE A 28 5.14 1.49 -10.47
C ILE A 28 3.96 0.64 -10.93
N ALA A 29 3.41 0.92 -12.12
CA ALA A 29 2.31 0.17 -12.73
C ALA A 29 2.66 -1.32 -12.83
N ILE A 30 3.87 -1.69 -13.26
CA ILE A 30 4.29 -3.10 -13.33
C ILE A 30 4.15 -3.80 -11.96
N THR A 31 4.55 -3.13 -10.88
CA THR A 31 4.42 -3.66 -9.53
C THR A 31 2.97 -3.77 -9.10
N LEU A 32 2.16 -2.75 -9.37
CA LEU A 32 0.75 -2.74 -8.99
C LEU A 32 -0.07 -3.75 -9.79
N ASP A 33 0.15 -3.85 -11.10
CA ASP A 33 -0.52 -4.83 -11.96
C ASP A 33 -0.17 -6.26 -11.52
N THR A 34 1.08 -6.50 -11.14
CA THR A 34 1.54 -7.84 -10.74
C THR A 34 1.14 -8.21 -9.31
N TYR A 35 1.16 -7.25 -8.37
CA TYR A 35 1.07 -7.54 -6.94
C TYR A 35 -0.10 -6.85 -6.21
N SER A 36 -1.00 -6.14 -6.91
CA SER A 36 -2.19 -5.53 -6.29
C SER A 36 -3.05 -6.51 -5.52
N HIS A 37 -3.12 -7.77 -5.95
CA HIS A 37 -3.88 -8.82 -5.28
C HIS A 37 -3.39 -9.16 -3.86
N VAL A 38 -2.12 -8.86 -3.52
CA VAL A 38 -1.57 -9.05 -2.17
C VAL A 38 -1.61 -7.79 -1.30
N LEU A 39 -2.30 -6.74 -1.76
CA LEU A 39 -2.59 -5.52 -1.03
C LEU A 39 -4.06 -5.50 -0.55
N PRO A 40 -4.54 -6.50 0.22
CA PRO A 40 -5.91 -6.46 0.73
C PRO A 40 -6.06 -5.31 1.74
N GLY A 41 -7.24 -4.68 1.74
CA GLY A 41 -7.63 -3.77 2.83
C GLY A 41 -6.99 -2.38 2.81
N ILE A 42 -6.10 -2.03 1.87
CA ILE A 42 -5.47 -0.69 1.86
C ILE A 42 -6.51 0.44 1.77
N GLN A 43 -7.55 0.26 0.96
CA GLN A 43 -8.62 1.25 0.84
C GLN A 43 -9.45 1.37 2.12
N GLU A 44 -9.72 0.24 2.77
CA GLU A 44 -10.50 0.18 4.01
C GLU A 44 -9.71 0.80 5.18
N GLU A 45 -8.44 0.45 5.32
CA GLU A 45 -7.54 1.00 6.34
C GLU A 45 -7.29 2.50 6.12
N ALA A 46 -7.15 2.93 4.86
CA ALA A 46 -7.06 4.36 4.52
C ALA A 46 -8.35 5.12 4.90
N ALA A 47 -9.51 4.54 4.60
CA ALA A 47 -10.81 5.14 4.95
C ALA A 47 -10.99 5.25 6.48
N LEU A 48 -10.66 4.19 7.22
CA LEU A 48 -10.72 4.19 8.69
C LEU A 48 -9.76 5.20 9.31
N THR A 49 -8.53 5.27 8.80
CA THR A 49 -7.52 6.25 9.26
C THR A 49 -7.98 7.67 8.99
N LEU A 50 -8.58 7.92 7.81
CA LEU A 50 -9.13 9.22 7.46
C LEU A 50 -10.30 9.60 8.37
N ASP A 51 -11.27 8.71 8.61
CA ASP A 51 -12.42 8.96 9.51
C ASP A 51 -11.94 9.32 10.92
N ALA A 52 -11.00 8.54 11.47
CA ALA A 52 -10.42 8.79 12.78
C ALA A 52 -9.72 10.14 12.85
N THR A 53 -8.96 10.49 11.81
CA THR A 53 -8.23 11.77 11.73
C THR A 53 -9.21 12.95 11.62
N LEU A 54 -10.24 12.83 10.78
CA LEU A 54 -11.27 13.86 10.61
C LEU A 54 -12.03 14.10 11.92
N ARG A 55 -12.42 13.02 12.62
CA ARG A 55 -13.10 13.13 13.93
C ARG A 55 -12.22 13.77 15.01
N ALA A 56 -10.92 13.55 14.97
CA ALA A 56 -9.98 14.17 15.91
C ALA A 56 -9.80 15.68 15.66
N ILE A 57 -9.87 16.12 14.41
CA ILE A 57 -9.62 17.51 14.00
C ILE A 57 -10.91 18.35 14.03
N MET A 58 -12.07 17.73 13.79
CA MET A 58 -13.38 18.38 13.83
C MET A 58 -14.07 18.13 15.19
N PRO A 59 -13.88 19.01 16.20
CA PRO A 59 -14.65 18.91 17.42
C PRO A 59 -16.13 19.09 17.06
N GLN A 60 -16.95 18.07 17.37
CA GLN A 60 -18.39 18.18 17.21
C GLN A 60 -18.89 19.26 18.18
N ALA A 61 -19.47 20.32 17.61
CA ALA A 61 -20.18 21.36 18.35
C ALA A 61 -21.54 20.85 18.85
#